data_AF-T0RDL4-F1
#
_entry.id   AF-T0RDL4-F1
#
_cell.length_a   1.000
_cell.length_b   1.000
_cell.length_c   1.000
_cell.angle_alpha   90.00
_cell.angle_beta   90.00
_cell.angle_gamma   90.00
#
_symmetry.space_group_name_H-M   'P 1'
#
loop_
_entity.id
_entity.type
_entity.pdbx_description
1 polymer ?
#
loop_
_entity_poly.entity_id
_entity_poly.type
_entity_poly.pdbx_seq_one_letter_code
_entity_poly.pdbx_strand_id
1 'polypeptide(L)'
;MQDFKTGYLVGASAKSMIVAQIFGACMSCLIVPTVWVVMNQAFTIPGDVITAPYGEIYRTLAITASVGLSGLPKYCGYFMLIGAIYTVLFNLLIDTCSESKNKVVRVIANYCPVPMAVAIGMIVPAYFGLEGMIMAAIIGYWRTVDCPGFEKAQYVLAAGMLTGEGFSVLTQIVVSIAGAEAPMKITYANAH
;
A
#
# COMPACT_ATOMS: atom_id res chain seq x y z
N MET A 1 -13.29 -8.59 -0.94
CA MET A 1 -14.03 -8.89 0.31
C MET A 1 -13.77 -7.88 1.42
N GLN A 2 -12.55 -7.33 1.53
CA GLN A 2 -12.24 -6.30 2.53
C GLN A 2 -13.09 -5.03 2.35
N ASP A 3 -13.37 -4.62 1.10
CA ASP A 3 -14.20 -3.43 0.85
C ASP A 3 -15.58 -3.55 1.50
N PHE A 4 -16.23 -4.71 1.43
CA PHE A 4 -17.58 -4.90 1.99
C PHE A 4 -17.57 -4.83 3.51
N LYS A 5 -16.49 -5.30 4.12
CA LYS A 5 -16.26 -5.16 5.56
C LYS A 5 -16.06 -3.69 5.93
N THR A 6 -15.26 -2.95 5.16
CA THR A 6 -15.09 -1.50 5.34
C THR A 6 -16.41 -0.75 5.17
N GLY A 7 -17.16 -1.06 4.11
CA GLY A 7 -18.49 -0.51 3.84
C GLY A 7 -19.46 -0.74 5.00
N TYR A 8 -19.49 -1.95 5.55
CA TYR A 8 -20.28 -2.26 6.74
C TYR A 8 -19.85 -1.43 7.97
N LEU A 9 -18.54 -1.29 8.21
CA LEU A 9 -18.02 -0.53 9.35
C LEU A 9 -18.35 0.97 9.27
N VAL A 10 -18.43 1.54 8.07
CA VAL A 10 -18.83 2.94 7.85
C VAL A 10 -20.34 3.12 7.68
N GLY A 11 -21.14 2.06 7.90
CA GLY A 11 -22.60 2.09 7.79
C GLY A 11 -23.14 2.16 6.35
N ALA A 12 -22.30 1.92 5.34
CA ALA A 12 -22.71 1.89 3.95
C ALA A 12 -23.46 0.58 3.62
N SER A 13 -24.52 0.68 2.81
CA SER A 13 -25.25 -0.50 2.36
C SER A 13 -24.45 -1.30 1.33
N ALA A 14 -24.55 -2.62 1.37
CA ALA A 14 -23.89 -3.51 0.40
C ALA A 14 -24.29 -3.19 -1.06
N LYS A 15 -25.55 -2.78 -1.27
CA LYS A 15 -26.05 -2.35 -2.59
C LYS A 15 -25.33 -1.11 -3.09
N SER A 16 -25.21 -0.08 -2.25
CA SER A 16 -24.48 1.14 -2.61
C SER A 16 -23.03 0.86 -2.94
N MET A 17 -22.41 -0.08 -2.23
CA MET A 17 -21.01 -0.41 -2.44
C MET A 17 -20.77 -1.16 -3.74
N ILE A 18 -21.67 -2.08 -4.13
CA ILE A 18 -21.62 -2.74 -5.44
C ILE A 18 -21.76 -1.71 -6.57
N VAL A 19 -22.72 -0.78 -6.45
CA VAL A 19 -22.92 0.28 -7.45
C VAL A 19 -21.67 1.16 -7.57
N ALA A 20 -21.07 1.54 -6.44
CA ALA A 20 -19.84 2.33 -6.41
C ALA A 20 -18.66 1.58 -7.06
N GLN A 21 -18.52 0.27 -6.83
CA GLN A 21 -17.47 -0.54 -7.46
C GLN A 21 -17.65 -0.64 -8.98
N ILE A 22 -18.88 -0.87 -9.45
CA ILE A 22 -19.17 -0.92 -10.89
C ILE A 22 -18.86 0.44 -11.53
N PHE A 23 -19.34 1.52 -10.93
CA PHE A 23 -19.08 2.87 -11.45
C PHE A 23 -17.58 3.18 -11.47
N GLY A 24 -16.87 2.87 -10.38
CA GLY A 24 -15.42 3.04 -10.29
C GLY A 24 -14.67 2.23 -11.34
N ALA A 25 -15.10 0.99 -11.61
CA ALA A 25 -14.53 0.14 -12.66
C ALA A 25 -14.79 0.71 -14.07
N CYS A 26 -16.01 1.17 -14.35
CA CYS A 26 -16.33 1.79 -15.63
C CYS A 26 -15.52 3.07 -15.85
N MET A 27 -15.41 3.93 -14.83
CA MET A 27 -14.62 5.16 -14.91
C MET A 27 -13.12 4.86 -15.06
N SER A 28 -12.60 3.84 -14.38
CA SER A 28 -11.18 3.49 -14.48
C SER A 28 -10.79 3.01 -15.87
N CYS A 29 -11.70 2.34 -16.60
CA CYS A 29 -11.47 1.95 -18.00
C CYS A 29 -11.18 3.15 -18.91
N LEU A 30 -11.65 4.36 -18.58
CA LEU A 30 -11.39 5.57 -19.36
C LEU A 30 -10.24 6.39 -18.79
N ILE A 31 -10.22 6.57 -17.46
CA ILE A 31 -9.24 7.41 -16.79
C ILE A 31 -7.84 6.79 -16.85
N VAL A 32 -7.70 5.49 -16.57
CA VAL A 32 -6.39 4.84 -16.45
C VAL A 32 -5.61 4.87 -17.77
N PRO A 33 -6.18 4.47 -18.93
CA PRO A 33 -5.46 4.56 -20.21
C PRO A 33 -5.11 6.00 -20.58
N THR A 34 -5.98 6.96 -20.28
CA THR A 34 -5.73 8.37 -20.57
C THR A 34 -4.55 8.89 -19.76
N VAL A 35 -4.52 8.64 -18.45
CA VAL A 35 -3.39 9.01 -17.58
C VAL A 35 -2.12 8.30 -18.04
N TRP A 36 -2.18 7.03 -18.42
CA TRP A 36 -1.04 6.28 -18.92
C TRP A 36 -0.40 6.92 -20.17
N VAL A 37 -1.22 7.37 -21.13
CA VAL A 37 -0.72 8.06 -22.34
C VAL A 37 -0.03 9.37 -21.96
N VAL A 38 -0.65 10.17 -21.09
CA VAL A 38 -0.09 11.45 -20.64
C VAL A 38 1.22 11.23 -19.87
N MET A 39 1.30 10.19 -19.04
CA MET A 39 2.52 9.84 -18.32
C MET A 39 3.66 9.43 -19.24
N ASN A 40 3.40 8.64 -20.29
CA ASN A 40 4.43 8.25 -21.26
C ASN A 40 4.87 9.41 -22.16
N GLN A 41 4.08 10.49 -22.27
CA GLN A 41 4.51 11.71 -22.95
C GLN A 41 5.44 12.57 -22.08
N ALA A 42 5.25 12.54 -20.76
CA ALA A 42 6.03 13.34 -19.81
C ALA A 42 7.33 12.65 -19.37
N PHE A 43 7.29 11.32 -19.16
CA PHE A 43 8.37 10.56 -18.56
C PHE A 43 8.62 9.23 -19.28
N THR A 44 9.88 8.79 -19.30
CA THR A 44 10.24 7.43 -19.68
C THR A 44 9.93 6.48 -18.52
N ILE A 45 9.09 5.46 -18.77
CA ILE A 45 8.69 4.48 -17.75
C ILE A 45 9.09 3.07 -18.22
N PRO A 46 9.89 2.31 -17.45
CA PRO A 46 10.61 2.71 -16.23
C PRO A 46 11.79 3.63 -16.54
N GLY A 47 12.04 4.63 -15.68
CA GLY A 47 13.17 5.55 -15.81
C GLY A 47 13.59 6.15 -14.46
N ASP A 48 14.56 7.07 -14.47
CA ASP A 48 15.17 7.61 -13.25
C ASP A 48 14.19 8.43 -12.39
N VAL A 49 13.23 9.10 -13.03
CA VAL A 49 12.23 9.95 -12.34
C VAL A 49 11.05 9.12 -11.83
N ILE A 50 10.58 8.16 -12.63
CA ILE A 50 9.46 7.29 -12.29
C ILE A 50 9.91 5.84 -12.41
N THR A 51 10.22 5.27 -11.26
CA THR A 51 10.39 3.82 -11.13
C THR A 51 9.02 3.16 -11.14
N ALA A 52 8.90 1.99 -11.80
CA ALA A 52 7.65 1.23 -11.87
C ALA A 52 7.74 -0.05 -11.01
N PRO A 53 7.95 0.04 -9.68
CA PRO A 53 8.24 -1.11 -8.83
C PRO A 53 7.11 -2.14 -8.85
N TYR A 54 5.85 -1.69 -8.83
CA TYR A 54 4.70 -2.57 -8.96
C TYR A 54 4.57 -3.20 -10.35
N GLY A 55 5.07 -2.55 -11.40
CA GLY A 55 5.06 -3.09 -12.76
C GLY A 55 5.85 -4.39 -12.88
N GLU A 56 7.00 -4.48 -12.19
CA GLU A 56 7.82 -5.70 -12.15
C GLU A 56 7.10 -6.86 -11.44
N ILE A 57 6.38 -6.54 -10.37
CA ILE A 57 5.57 -7.50 -9.61
C ILE A 57 4.43 -8.03 -10.49
N TYR A 58 3.68 -7.14 -11.15
CA TYR A 58 2.61 -7.53 -12.06
C TYR A 58 3.11 -8.33 -13.26
N ARG A 59 4.29 -8.00 -13.79
CA ARG A 59 4.94 -8.80 -14.84
C ARG A 59 5.23 -10.22 -14.35
N THR A 60 5.75 -10.37 -13.15
CA THR A 60 6.03 -11.68 -12.55
C THR A 60 4.74 -12.48 -12.34
N LEU A 61 3.67 -11.83 -11.85
CA LEU A 61 2.34 -12.44 -11.74
C LEU A 61 1.79 -12.88 -13.10
N ALA A 62 1.94 -12.07 -14.15
CA ALA A 62 1.48 -12.42 -15.51
C ALA A 62 2.25 -13.61 -16.11
N ILE A 63 3.56 -13.68 -15.90
CA ILE A 63 4.37 -14.83 -16.31
C ILE A 63 3.93 -16.09 -15.56
N THR A 64 3.68 -15.97 -14.26
CA THR A 64 3.18 -17.08 -13.43
C THR A 64 1.83 -17.58 -13.92
N ALA A 65 0.92 -16.66 -14.26
CA ALA A 65 -0.41 -17.00 -14.75
C ALA A 65 -0.39 -17.67 -16.14
N SER A 66 0.62 -17.38 -16.97
CA SER A 66 0.72 -17.91 -18.34
C SER A 66 1.54 -19.20 -18.44
N VAL A 67 2.68 -19.27 -17.75
CA VAL A 67 3.63 -20.41 -17.82
C VAL A 67 3.42 -21.40 -16.67
N GLY A 68 2.70 -20.99 -15.63
CA GLY A 68 2.50 -21.77 -14.40
C GLY A 68 3.66 -21.60 -13.41
N LEU A 69 3.72 -22.45 -12.38
CA LEU A 69 4.75 -22.38 -11.34
C LEU A 69 6.18 -22.61 -11.84
N SER A 70 6.36 -23.10 -13.07
CA SER A 70 7.67 -23.24 -13.73
C SER A 70 8.29 -21.91 -14.15
N GLY A 71 7.50 -20.83 -14.22
CA GLY A 71 7.97 -19.46 -14.48
C GLY A 71 8.53 -18.75 -13.23
N LEU A 72 8.42 -19.36 -12.05
CA LEU A 72 8.91 -18.79 -10.79
C LEU A 72 10.42 -19.04 -10.58
N PRO A 73 11.12 -18.15 -9.85
CA PRO A 73 12.49 -18.39 -9.42
C PRO A 73 12.65 -19.73 -8.70
N LYS A 74 13.80 -20.39 -8.88
CA LYS A 74 14.11 -21.77 -8.42
C LYS A 74 13.75 -22.05 -6.96
N TYR A 75 13.88 -21.06 -6.07
CA TYR A 75 13.63 -21.21 -4.63
C TYR A 75 12.31 -20.59 -4.16
N CYS A 76 11.51 -20.01 -5.04
CA CYS A 76 10.29 -19.29 -4.68
C CYS A 76 9.29 -20.18 -3.94
N GLY A 77 9.09 -21.42 -4.39
CA GLY A 77 8.21 -22.39 -3.70
C GLY A 77 8.64 -22.71 -2.26
N TYR A 78 9.95 -22.80 -2.01
CA TYR A 78 10.48 -22.99 -0.66
C TYR A 78 10.20 -21.78 0.23
N PHE A 79 10.45 -20.56 -0.28
CA PHE A 79 10.13 -19.33 0.47
C PHE A 79 8.63 -19.15 0.72
N MET A 80 7.77 -19.51 -0.24
CA MET A 80 6.32 -19.50 -0.05
C MET A 80 5.88 -20.46 1.06
N LEU A 81 6.43 -21.68 1.08
CA LEU A 81 6.11 -22.68 2.10
C LEU A 81 6.60 -22.24 3.49
N ILE A 82 7.84 -21.73 3.59
CA ILE A 82 8.37 -21.17 4.84
C ILE A 82 7.51 -19.99 5.30
N GLY A 83 7.16 -19.07 4.39
CA GLY A 83 6.31 -17.92 4.70
C GLY A 83 4.90 -18.31 5.15
N ALA A 84 4.31 -19.35 4.55
CA ALA A 84 3.01 -19.88 4.95
C ALA A 84 3.08 -20.49 6.37
N ILE A 85 4.08 -21.34 6.63
CA ILE A 85 4.30 -21.93 7.97
C ILE A 85 4.55 -20.82 9.00
N TYR A 86 5.44 -19.87 8.69
CA TYR A 86 5.71 -18.71 9.53
C TYR A 86 4.44 -17.95 9.87
N THR A 87 3.62 -17.61 8.87
CA THR A 87 2.37 -16.85 9.05
C THR A 87 1.37 -17.59 9.92
N VAL A 88 1.18 -18.90 9.68
CA VAL A 88 0.26 -19.73 10.48
C VAL A 88 0.73 -19.80 11.93
N LEU A 89 2.01 -20.09 12.16
CA LEU A 89 2.56 -20.20 13.51
C LEU A 89 2.51 -18.86 14.25
N PHE A 90 2.92 -17.76 13.61
CA PHE A 90 2.91 -16.45 14.25
C PHE A 90 1.50 -15.94 14.54
N ASN A 91 0.54 -16.12 13.63
CA ASN A 91 -0.85 -15.74 13.91
C ASN A 91 -1.42 -16.57 15.06
N LEU A 92 -1.18 -17.89 15.08
CA LEU A 92 -1.64 -18.75 16.17
C LEU A 92 -1.01 -18.35 17.51
N LEU A 93 0.27 -17.99 17.51
CA LEU A 93 0.98 -17.49 18.68
C LEU A 93 0.40 -16.15 19.15
N ILE A 94 0.15 -15.20 18.25
CA ILE A 94 -0.45 -13.91 18.58
C ILE A 94 -1.84 -14.11 19.19
N ASP A 95 -2.70 -14.91 18.55
CA ASP A 95 -4.06 -15.16 19.01
C ASP A 95 -4.08 -15.84 20.39
N THR A 96 -3.26 -16.88 20.58
CA THR A 96 -3.19 -17.61 21.86
C THR A 96 -2.56 -16.78 22.98
N CYS A 97 -1.55 -15.96 22.65
CA CYS A 97 -0.84 -15.13 23.63
C CYS A 97 -1.58 -13.83 23.97
N SER A 98 -2.43 -13.32 23.07
CA SER A 98 -3.23 -12.11 23.31
C SER A 98 -4.26 -12.34 24.43
N GLU A 99 -4.79 -13.56 24.55
CA GLU A 99 -5.72 -13.95 25.63
C GLU A 99 -5.02 -14.45 26.91
N SER A 100 -3.69 -14.47 26.94
CA SER A 100 -2.93 -15.01 28.08
C SER A 100 -3.10 -14.17 29.36
N LYS A 101 -3.22 -14.84 30.51
CA LYS A 101 -3.26 -14.20 31.84
C LYS A 101 -1.96 -13.48 32.20
N ASN A 102 -0.84 -13.83 31.56
CA ASN A 102 0.46 -13.21 31.78
C ASN A 102 0.53 -11.84 31.09
N LYS A 103 0.60 -10.76 31.87
CA LYS A 103 0.68 -9.37 31.37
C LYS A 103 1.81 -9.16 30.36
N VAL A 104 2.99 -9.74 30.58
CA VAL A 104 4.16 -9.59 29.70
C VAL A 104 3.91 -10.21 28.33
N VAL A 105 3.38 -11.44 28.29
CA VAL A 105 3.07 -12.17 27.07
C VAL A 105 1.97 -11.46 26.27
N ARG A 106 0.94 -10.96 26.97
CA ARG A 106 -0.15 -10.19 26.36
C ARG A 106 0.32 -8.90 25.71
N VAL A 107 1.22 -8.16 26.37
CA VAL A 107 1.78 -6.92 25.80
C VAL A 107 2.61 -7.27 24.56
N ILE A 108 3.51 -8.25 24.63
CA ILE A 108 4.32 -8.65 23.47
C ILE A 108 3.44 -9.08 22.30
N ALA A 109 2.40 -9.88 22.53
CA ALA A 109 1.49 -10.32 21.47
C ALA A 109 0.72 -9.16 20.82
N ASN A 110 0.24 -8.19 21.61
CA ASN A 110 -0.54 -7.06 21.09
C ASN A 110 0.29 -5.99 20.37
N TYR A 111 1.60 -5.90 20.63
CA TYR A 111 2.50 -4.97 19.95
C TYR A 111 3.37 -5.63 18.86
N CYS A 112 3.26 -6.95 18.67
CA CYS A 112 3.98 -7.65 17.62
C CYS A 112 3.39 -7.30 16.24
N PRO A 113 4.22 -7.01 15.21
CA PRO A 113 3.71 -6.75 13.88
C PRO A 113 3.07 -8.02 13.31
N VAL A 114 1.83 -7.89 12.84
CA VAL A 114 1.14 -9.00 12.19
C VAL A 114 1.88 -9.42 10.91
N PRO A 115 2.03 -10.73 10.64
CA PRO A 115 2.75 -11.22 9.45
C PRO A 115 2.29 -10.59 8.12
N MET A 116 0.99 -10.28 8.00
CA MET A 116 0.45 -9.59 6.82
C MET A 116 1.06 -8.21 6.61
N ALA A 117 1.25 -7.42 7.68
CA ALA A 117 1.85 -6.09 7.60
C ALA A 117 3.33 -6.18 7.22
N VAL A 118 4.04 -7.18 7.75
CA VAL A 118 5.44 -7.47 7.37
C VAL A 118 5.54 -7.81 5.89
N ALA A 119 4.64 -8.66 5.38
CA ALA A 119 4.63 -9.04 3.97
C ALA A 119 4.37 -7.84 3.04
N ILE A 120 3.47 -6.92 3.41
CA ILE A 120 3.24 -5.68 2.66
C ILE A 120 4.54 -4.85 2.61
N GLY A 121 5.23 -4.69 3.74
CA GLY A 121 6.51 -3.97 3.80
C GLY A 121 7.63 -4.57 2.93
N MET A 122 7.55 -5.85 2.56
CA MET A 122 8.51 -6.49 1.65
C MET A 122 8.26 -6.17 0.16
N ILE A 123 7.06 -5.69 -0.17
CA ILE A 123 6.65 -5.34 -1.53
C ILE A 123 6.84 -3.85 -1.79
N VAL A 124 6.65 -3.04 -0.75
CA VAL A 124 6.63 -1.59 -0.86
C VAL A 124 8.04 -1.02 -0.64
N PRO A 125 8.48 0.01 -1.39
CA PRO A 125 9.75 0.67 -1.16
C PRO A 125 9.91 1.21 0.28
N ALA A 126 11.15 1.29 0.76
CA ALA A 126 11.46 1.68 2.15
C ALA A 126 10.96 3.08 2.55
N TYR A 127 10.83 4.02 1.59
CA TYR A 127 10.36 5.38 1.88
C TYR A 127 8.91 5.41 2.39
N PHE A 128 8.04 4.51 1.90
CA PHE A 128 6.69 4.36 2.44
C PHE A 128 6.68 3.93 3.90
N GLY A 129 7.69 3.16 4.33
CA GLY A 129 7.87 2.81 5.73
C GLY A 129 8.16 4.03 6.60
N LEU A 130 9.01 4.94 6.11
CA LEU A 130 9.33 6.20 6.80
C LEU A 130 8.11 7.12 6.91
N GLU A 131 7.34 7.25 5.84
CA GLU A 131 6.06 7.99 5.85
C GLU A 131 5.09 7.38 6.86
N GLY A 132 4.98 6.05 6.88
CA GLY A 132 4.16 5.31 7.85
C GLY A 132 4.58 5.58 9.30
N MET A 133 5.88 5.72 9.59
CA MET A 133 6.37 6.07 10.93
C MET A 133 5.95 7.48 11.36
N ILE A 134 6.09 8.46 10.46
CA ILE A 134 5.65 9.84 10.71
C ILE A 134 4.14 9.84 11.00
N MET A 135 3.37 9.10 10.20
CA MET A 135 1.94 8.96 10.40
C MET A 135 1.58 8.26 11.71
N ALA A 136 2.31 7.22 12.11
CA ALA A 136 2.10 6.56 13.39
C ALA A 136 2.35 7.51 14.58
N ALA A 137 3.34 8.42 14.48
CA ALA A 137 3.59 9.44 15.50
C ALA A 137 2.45 10.46 15.59
N ILE A 138 1.94 10.94 14.44
CA ILE A 138 0.80 11.85 14.37
C ILE A 138 -0.45 11.20 14.98
N ILE A 139 -0.73 9.94 14.61
CA ILE A 139 -1.84 9.16 15.13
C ILE A 139 -1.69 8.96 16.64
N GLY A 140 -0.48 8.63 17.11
CA GLY A 140 -0.17 8.45 18.53
C GLY A 140 -0.45 9.71 19.35
N TYR A 141 -0.07 10.89 18.82
CA TYR A 141 -0.37 12.18 19.46
C TYR A 141 -1.86 12.53 19.40
N TRP A 142 -2.51 12.38 18.25
CA TRP A 142 -3.92 12.73 18.13
C TRP A 142 -4.80 11.87 19.04
N ARG A 143 -4.47 10.58 19.20
CA ARG A 143 -5.19 9.68 20.09
C ARG A 143 -5.14 10.10 21.56
N THR A 144 -4.07 10.76 22.00
CA THR A 144 -3.97 11.26 23.40
C THR A 144 -4.74 12.58 23.61
N VAL A 145 -4.96 13.36 22.55
CA VAL A 145 -5.66 14.65 22.61
C VAL A 145 -7.18 14.49 22.38
N ASP A 146 -7.59 13.74 21.36
CA ASP A 146 -9.00 13.56 20.98
C ASP A 146 -9.24 12.17 20.35
N CYS A 147 -9.48 11.18 21.20
CA CYS A 147 -9.75 9.81 20.76
C CYS A 147 -11.07 9.67 19.97
N PRO A 148 -12.21 10.27 20.39
CA PRO A 148 -13.47 10.17 19.65
C PRO A 148 -13.43 10.84 18.27
N GLY A 149 -12.75 11.98 18.13
CA GLY A 149 -12.56 12.65 16.84
C GLY A 149 -11.66 11.84 15.91
N PHE A 150 -10.55 11.30 16.44
CA PHE A 150 -9.65 10.43 15.68
C PHE A 150 -10.38 9.20 15.10
N GLU A 151 -11.18 8.51 15.90
CA GLU A 151 -11.86 7.28 15.46
C GLU A 151 -12.74 7.50 14.22
N LYS A 152 -13.36 8.69 14.12
CA LYS A 152 -14.20 9.08 12.99
C LYS A 152 -13.39 9.57 11.78
N ALA A 153 -12.30 10.29 12.02
CA ALA A 153 -11.56 10.99 10.96
C ALA A 153 -10.41 10.17 10.35
N GLN A 154 -9.87 9.18 11.06
CA GLN A 154 -8.65 8.45 10.66
C GLN A 154 -8.71 7.87 9.24
N TYR A 155 -9.85 7.28 8.86
CA TYR A 155 -10.01 6.63 7.55
C TYR A 155 -10.12 7.66 6.43
N VAL A 156 -10.78 8.79 6.70
CA VAL A 156 -10.89 9.90 5.74
C VAL A 156 -9.54 10.56 5.53
N LEU A 157 -8.78 10.78 6.61
CA LEU A 157 -7.42 11.31 6.54
C LEU A 157 -6.51 10.39 5.74
N ALA A 158 -6.50 9.08 6.04
CA ALA A 158 -5.68 8.11 5.32
C ALA A 158 -6.02 8.08 3.82
N ALA A 159 -7.31 8.09 3.46
CA ALA A 159 -7.74 8.18 2.07
C ALA A 159 -7.31 9.50 1.40
N GLY A 160 -7.39 10.61 2.12
CA GLY A 160 -6.93 11.92 1.65
C GLY A 160 -5.42 11.96 1.38
N MET A 161 -4.61 11.37 2.26
CA MET A 161 -3.16 11.29 2.08
C MET A 161 -2.77 10.40 0.91
N LEU A 162 -3.42 9.24 0.76
CA LEU A 162 -3.24 8.36 -0.41
C LEU A 162 -3.60 9.08 -1.72
N THR A 163 -4.71 9.85 -1.72
CA THR A 163 -5.12 10.62 -2.90
C THR A 163 -4.20 11.80 -3.16
N GLY A 164 -3.66 12.43 -2.11
CA GLY A 164 -2.73 13.56 -2.18
C GLY A 164 -1.43 13.20 -2.89
N GLU A 165 -0.87 12.01 -2.62
CA GLU A 165 0.24 11.43 -3.39
C GLU A 165 -0.09 11.33 -4.89
N GLY A 166 -1.26 10.78 -5.23
CA GLY A 166 -1.68 10.70 -6.64
C GLY A 166 -1.83 12.08 -7.30
N PHE A 167 -2.33 13.06 -6.56
CA PHE A 167 -2.50 14.43 -7.05
C PHE A 167 -1.15 15.13 -7.26
N SER A 168 -0.17 14.95 -6.37
CA SER A 168 1.17 15.53 -6.51
C SER A 168 1.85 14.99 -7.78
N VAL A 169 1.77 13.69 -8.04
CA VAL A 169 2.28 13.08 -9.29
C VAL A 169 1.61 13.67 -10.52
N LEU A 170 0.27 13.84 -10.49
CA LEU A 170 -0.46 14.48 -11.59
C LEU A 170 0.04 15.91 -11.87
N THR A 171 0.28 16.69 -10.82
CA THR A 171 0.82 18.05 -10.99
C THR A 171 2.23 18.04 -11.58
N GLN A 172 3.09 17.10 -11.18
CA GLN A 172 4.43 16.95 -11.75
C GLN A 172 4.38 16.60 -13.25
N ILE A 173 3.46 15.72 -13.65
CA ILE A 173 3.24 15.38 -15.06
C ILE A 173 2.85 16.64 -15.86
N VAL A 174 1.91 17.45 -15.36
CA VAL A 174 1.48 18.68 -16.03
C VAL A 174 2.62 19.69 -16.15
N VAL A 175 3.39 19.90 -15.09
CA VAL A 175 4.56 20.80 -15.07
C VAL A 175 5.63 20.33 -16.06
N SER A 176 5.90 19.02 -16.10
CA SER A 176 6.87 18.42 -17.02
C SER A 176 6.45 18.58 -18.49
N ILE A 177 5.17 18.35 -18.82
CA ILE A 177 4.64 18.55 -20.18
C ILE A 177 4.68 20.04 -20.58
N ALA A 178 4.46 20.94 -19.62
CA ALA A 178 4.55 22.39 -19.84
C ALA A 178 5.99 22.89 -20.07
N GLY A 179 7.00 22.01 -19.98
CA GLY A 179 8.41 22.36 -20.17
C GLY A 179 9.02 23.15 -19.02
N ALA A 180 8.34 23.20 -17.87
CA ALA A 180 8.84 23.85 -16.67
C ALA A 180 9.78 22.90 -15.91
N GLU A 181 10.97 23.37 -15.56
CA GLU A 181 11.89 22.61 -14.71
C GLU A 181 11.39 22.62 -13.26
N ALA A 182 11.69 21.54 -12.52
CA ALA A 182 11.43 21.50 -11.08
C ALA A 182 12.13 22.68 -10.38
N PRO A 183 11.45 23.42 -9.48
CA PRO A 183 12.01 24.59 -8.80
C PRO A 183 13.22 24.26 -7.90
N MET A 184 13.44 22.97 -7.59
CA MET A 184 14.64 22.45 -6.93
C MET A 184 15.11 21.17 -7.60
N LYS A 185 16.38 21.14 -8.03
CA LYS A 185 17.10 19.91 -8.39
C LYS A 185 17.89 19.45 -7.16
N ILE A 186 17.42 18.40 -6.48
CA ILE A 186 18.16 17.76 -5.39
C ILE A 186 19.03 16.68 -6.00
N THR A 187 20.33 16.96 -6.16
CA THR A 187 21.30 15.98 -6.62
C THR A 187 21.79 15.18 -5.42
N TYR A 188 21.42 13.90 -5.34
CA TYR A 188 22.06 12.98 -4.40
C TYR A 188 23.46 12.67 -4.94
N ALA A 189 24.48 12.73 -4.09
CA ALA A 189 25.82 12.30 -4.47
C ALA A 189 25.75 10.84 -4.92
N ASN A 190 26.17 10.56 -6.16
CA ASN A 190 26.28 9.19 -6.67
C ASN A 190 27.10 8.37 -5.67
N ALA A 191 26.52 7.30 -5.13
CA ALA A 191 27.27 6.32 -4.37
C ALA A 191 28.26 5.66 -5.36
N HIS A 192 29.55 5.95 -5.15
CA HIS A 192 30.66 5.29 -5.83
C HIS A 192 30.73 3.81 -5.48
#